data_AF-A0A7W6DLG0-F1
#
_entry.id   AF-A0A7W6DLG0-F1
#
_cell.length_a   1.000
_cell.length_b   1.000
_cell.length_c   1.000
_cell.angle_alpha   90.00
_cell.angle_beta   90.00
_cell.angle_gamma   90.00
#
_symmetry.space_group_name_H-M   'P 1'
#
loop_
_entity.id
_entity.type
_entity.pdbx_description
1 polymer ?
#
loop_
_entity_poly.entity_id
_entity_poly.type
_entity_poly.pdbx_seq_one_letter_code
_entity_poly.pdbx_strand_id
1 'polypeptide(L)' 'MPFVDIRLAGSATREQKAGIVADVTRSLVERLGKPAAAVQVVISEVSTENYGAGGQLIADRAAHPSPREDANAAVSPQ' A
#
# COMPACT_ATOMS: atom_id res chain seq x y z
N MET A 1 5.11 15.24 -13.17
CA MET A 1 3.77 14.99 -12.63
C MET A 1 3.76 13.54 -12.16
N PRO A 2 3.83 13.28 -10.84
CA PRO A 2 3.86 11.91 -10.33
C PRO A 2 2.51 11.21 -10.50
N PHE A 3 2.55 9.94 -10.88
CA PHE A 3 1.38 9.06 -10.93
C PHE A 3 1.67 7.81 -10.10
N VAL A 4 0.71 7.40 -9.27
CA VAL A 4 0.80 6.22 -8.43
C VAL A 4 -0.46 5.38 -8.62
N ASP A 5 -0.27 4.11 -9.00
CA ASP A 5 -1.33 3.09 -9.02
C ASP A 5 -1.12 2.13 -7.86
N ILE A 6 -2.12 2.06 -6.99
CA ILE A 6 -2.16 1.19 -5.82
C ILE A 6 -3.19 0.11 -6.09
N ARG A 7 -2.72 -1.13 -6.20
CA ARG A 7 -3.59 -2.30 -6.29
C ARG A 7 -3.62 -3.03 -4.95
N LEU A 8 -4.79 -3.13 -4.36
CA LEU A 8 -5.04 -3.78 -3.08
C LEU A 8 -5.78 -5.10 -3.29
N ALA A 9 -5.37 -6.15 -2.59
CA ALA A 9 -6.17 -7.36 -2.46
C ALA A 9 -7.24 -7.15 -1.38
N GLY A 10 -8.52 -7.30 -1.75
CA GLY A 10 -9.66 -6.99 -0.89
C GLY A 10 -10.09 -5.53 -0.97
N SER A 11 -10.89 -5.11 0.01
CA SER A 11 -11.49 -3.78 0.09
C SER A 11 -10.97 -2.97 1.28
N ALA A 12 -10.96 -1.65 1.14
CA ALA A 12 -10.67 -0.67 2.17
C ALA A 12 -11.82 0.34 2.30
N THR A 13 -12.02 0.89 3.50
CA THR A 13 -13.02 1.93 3.71
C THR A 13 -12.63 3.22 2.98
N ARG A 14 -13.60 4.12 2.80
CA ARG A 14 -13.35 5.44 2.20
C ARG A 14 -12.31 6.23 2.99
N GLU A 15 -12.37 6.18 4.31
CA GLU A 15 -11.48 6.88 5.23
C GLU A 15 -10.04 6.33 5.12
N GLN A 16 -9.88 5.02 5.03
CA GLN A 16 -8.58 4.38 4.80
C GLN A 16 -7.99 4.80 3.45
N LYS A 17 -8.79 4.76 2.37
CA LYS A 17 -8.37 5.20 1.04
C LYS A 17 -7.95 6.68 1.04
N ALA A 18 -8.70 7.54 1.72
CA ALA A 18 -8.37 8.95 1.86
C ALA A 18 -7.04 9.16 2.62
N GLY A 19 -6.81 8.43 3.71
CA GLY A 19 -5.54 8.46 4.44
C GLY A 19 -4.35 8.06 3.56
N ILE A 20 -4.48 6.95 2.83
CA ILE A 20 -3.43 6.47 1.89
C ILE A 20 -3.09 7.53 0.84
N VAL A 21 -4.10 8.15 0.21
CA VAL A 21 -3.89 9.20 -0.79
C VAL A 21 -3.14 10.40 -0.19
N ALA A 22 -3.50 10.82 1.03
CA ALA A 22 -2.84 11.92 1.71
C ALA A 22 -1.37 11.62 2.02
N ASP A 23 -1.08 10.42 2.55
CA ASP A 23 0.27 10.02 2.94
C ASP A 23 1.20 9.84 1.72
N VAL A 24 0.72 9.20 0.65
CA VAL A 24 1.48 9.05 -0.60
C VAL A 24 1.78 10.40 -1.22
N THR A 25 0.77 11.29 -1.27
CA THR A 25 0.95 12.64 -1.79
C THR A 25 1.99 13.42 -1.00
N ARG A 26 1.91 13.39 0.34
CA ARG A 26 2.88 14.04 1.24
C ARG A 26 4.29 13.55 0.97
N SER A 27 4.50 12.24 0.89
CA SER A 27 5.81 11.63 0.62
C SER A 27 6.41 12.13 -0.69
N LEU A 28 5.62 12.19 -1.77
CA LEU A 28 6.11 12.66 -3.08
C LEU A 28 6.43 14.16 -3.10
N VAL A 29 5.67 14.97 -2.37
CA VAL A 29 5.98 16.39 -2.17
C VAL A 29 7.32 16.54 -1.44
N GLU A 30 7.49 15.86 -0.31
CA GLU A 30 8.67 15.96 0.55
C GLU A 30 9.95 15.44 -0.14
N ARG A 31 9.86 14.33 -0.87
CA ARG A 31 11.04 13.67 -1.46
C ARG A 31 11.40 14.20 -2.83
N LEU A 32 10.43 14.66 -3.63
CA LEU A 32 10.65 15.04 -5.03
C LEU A 32 10.43 16.54 -5.29
N GLY A 33 9.99 17.31 -4.28
CA GLY A 33 9.72 18.74 -4.40
C GLY A 33 8.64 19.08 -5.43
N LYS A 34 7.72 18.15 -5.71
CA LYS A 34 6.63 18.37 -6.67
C LYS A 34 5.41 18.96 -5.96
N PRO A 35 4.63 19.83 -6.62
CA PRO A 35 3.42 20.36 -6.02
C PRO A 35 2.39 19.25 -5.82
N ALA A 36 1.67 19.28 -4.70
CA ALA A 36 0.66 18.28 -4.35
C ALA A 36 -0.42 18.15 -5.45
N ALA A 37 -0.82 19.26 -6.06
CA ALA A 37 -1.79 19.28 -7.15
C ALA A 37 -1.35 18.51 -8.42
N ALA A 38 -0.06 18.23 -8.58
CA ALA A 38 0.45 17.46 -9.71
C ALA A 38 0.58 15.95 -9.42
N VAL A 39 0.29 15.52 -8.19
CA VAL A 39 0.31 14.11 -7.78
C VAL A 39 -1.06 13.50 -8.04
N GLN A 40 -1.07 12.37 -8.75
CA GLN A 40 -2.27 11.60 -9.03
C GLN A 40 -2.14 10.22 -8.43
N VAL A 41 -3.14 9.79 -7.66
CA VAL A 41 -3.18 8.48 -7.00
C VAL A 41 -4.47 7.78 -7.40
N VAL A 42 -4.35 6.55 -7.91
CA VAL A 42 -5.47 5.66 -8.22
C VAL A 42 -5.38 4.46 -7.30
N ILE A 43 -6.51 4.07 -6.69
CA ILE A 43 -6.60 2.88 -5.85
C ILE A 43 -7.58 1.91 -6.50
N SER A 44 -7.10 0.72 -6.81
CA SER A 44 -7.89 -0.39 -7.33
C SER A 44 -8.02 -1.49 -6.28
N GLU A 45 -9.25 -1.79 -5.90
CA GLU A 45 -9.59 -2.90 -5.00
C GLU A 45 -9.89 -4.14 -5.85
N VAL A 46 -9.10 -5.20 -5.65
CA VAL A 46 -9.18 -6.43 -6.43
C VAL A 46 -9.56 -7.55 -5.47
N SER A 47 -10.62 -8.31 -5.80
CA SER A 47 -11.02 -9.47 -5.00
C SER A 47 -9.84 -10.40 -4.73
N THR A 48 -9.78 -11.00 -3.54
CA THR A 48 -8.77 -12.00 -3.16
C THR A 48 -8.82 -13.24 -4.04
N GLU A 49 -9.96 -13.52 -4.67
CA GLU A 49 -10.17 -14.56 -5.68
C GLU A 49 -9.45 -14.25 -7.00
N ASN A 50 -9.14 -12.98 -7.26
CA ASN A 50 -8.52 -12.49 -8.49
C ASN A 50 -7.12 -11.93 -8.25
N TYR A 51 -6.60 -12.07 -7.03
CA TYR A 51 -5.27 -11.62 -6.67
C TYR A 51 -4.44 -12.84 -6.26
N GLY A 52 -3.33 -13.09 -6.94
CA GLY A 52 -2.45 -14.23 -6.67
C GLY A 52 -1.05 -13.79 -6.25
N ALA A 53 -0.42 -14.54 -5.36
CA ALA A 53 0.98 -14.36 -4.99
C ALA A 53 1.59 -15.68 -4.53
N GLY A 54 2.82 -15.98 -4.95
CA GLY A 54 3.50 -17.24 -4.62
C GLY A 54 2.85 -18.48 -5.27
N GLY A 55 2.18 -18.31 -6.42
CA GLY A 55 1.51 -19.40 -7.14
C GLY A 55 0.15 -19.82 -6.59
N GLN A 56 -0.42 -19.07 -5.63
CA GLN A 56 -1.74 -19.32 -5.06
C GLN A 56 -2.59 -18.04 -5.04
N LEU A 57 -3.91 -18.18 -5.15
CA LEU A 57 -4.82 -17.05 -4.90
C LEU A 57 -4.72 -16.64 -3.43
N ILE A 58 -4.88 -15.35 -3.17
CA ILE A 58 -4.87 -14.84 -1.80
C ILE A 58 -6.03 -15.45 -1.00
N ALA A 59 -7.16 -15.73 -1.64
CA ALA A 59 -8.29 -16.40 -1.01
C ALA A 59 -7.98 -17.83 -0.53
N ASP A 60 -7.10 -18.55 -1.22
CA ASP A 60 -6.71 -19.93 -0.89
C ASP A 60 -5.63 -20.01 0.19
N ARG A 61 -5.05 -18.87 0.59
CA ARG A 61 -4.07 -18.86 1.69
C ARG A 61 -4.81 -19.16 2.98
N ALA A 62 -4.50 -20.30 3.60
CA ALA A 62 -4.86 -20.51 5.00
C ALA A 62 -4.40 -19.28 5.79
N ALA A 63 -5.27 -18.72 6.62
CA ALA A 63 -4.90 -17.64 7.51
C ALA A 63 -3.75 -18.15 8.38
N HIS A 64 -2.51 -17.84 8.01
CA HIS A 64 -1.39 -18.07 8.90
C HIS A 64 -1.66 -17.20 10.12
N PRO A 65 -1.78 -17.77 11.33
CA PRO A 65 -1.71 -16.96 12.53
C PRO A 65 -0.27 -16.46 12.60
N SER A 66 0.03 -15.32 11.98
CA SER A 66 1.34 -14.70 12.11
C SER A 66 1.43 -14.20 13.56
N PRO A 67 2.40 -14.68 14.37
CA PRO A 67 2.88 -13.90 15.49
C PRO A 67 3.37 -12.57 14.89
N ARG A 68 3.20 -11.47 15.61
CA ARG A 68 3.86 -10.20 15.28
C ARG A 68 5.35 -10.47 15.11
N GLU A 69 5.82 -10.58 13.89
CA GLU A 69 7.24 -10.45 13.56
C GLU A 69 7.36 -9.06 12.93
N ASP A 70 7.40 -8.07 13.81
CA ASP A 70 7.65 -6.69 13.44
C ASP A 70 9.01 -6.64 12.75
N ALA A 71 8.99 -6.28 11.46
CA ALA A 71 10.16 -5.93 10.68
C ALA A 71 10.80 -4.64 11.24
N ASN A 72 11.51 -4.76 12.36
CA ASN A 72 12.45 -3.75 12.82
C ASN A 72 13.75 -3.92 12.03
N ALA A 73 13.82 -3.27 10.87
CA ALA A 73 15.06 -3.06 10.16
C ALA A 73 16.00 -2.20 11.04
N ALA A 74 17.21 -2.72 11.23
CA ALA A 74 18.28 -2.20 12.07
C ALA A 74 18.45 -0.67 12.10
N VAL A 75 18.52 -0.12 13.32
CA VAL A 75 19.35 1.07 13.60
C VAL A 75 20.59 0.56 14.32
N SER A 76 21.69 0.41 13.59
CA SER A 76 23.02 0.28 14.21
C SER A 76 23.46 1.66 14.70
N PRO A 77 23.76 1.85 16.00
CA PRO A 77 24.44 3.06 16.45
C PRO A 77 25.94 2.98 16.12
N GLN A 78 26.51 4.09 15.66
CA GLN A 78 27.94 4.36 15.83
C GLN A 78 28.22 4.83 17.25
#